data_AF-G3MG74-F1
#
_entry.id   AF-G3MG74-F1
#
_cell.length_a   1.000
_cell.length_b   1.000
_cell.length_c   1.000
_cell.angle_alpha   90.00
_cell.angle_beta   90.00
_cell.angle_gamma   90.00
#
_symmetry.space_group_name_H-M   'P 1'
#
loop_
_entity.id
_entity.type
_entity.pdbx_description
1 polymer ?
#
loop_
_entity_poly.entity_id
_entity_poly.type
_entity_poly.pdbx_seq_one_letter_code
_entity_poly.pdbx_strand_id
1 'polypeptide(L)'
;MQGAIQAIQSHGNVLRHAVLRHVRVLNPTMRPTIFSRSESVSSARLEEHGFESTTISDIMKLKGKSADGSWLWCTTEDTVYDAVKSMTQHNVGALVVVKPDGEKSVAGIITERDYLRKIIVQGRSSKSTKVGDIMTEENKLITVTPDTKVLRAMQLMID
;
A
#
# COMPACT_ATOMS: atom_id res chain seq x y z
N MET A 1 -67.04 24.46 -8.31
CA MET A 1 -67.07 23.53 -9.46
C MET A 1 -65.64 23.18 -9.81
N GLN A 2 -65.32 21.87 -9.78
CA GLN A 2 -64.27 21.13 -10.52
C GLN A 2 -62.84 21.70 -10.55
N GLY A 3 -61.76 21.02 -10.15
CA GLY A 3 -61.49 19.59 -10.08
C GLY A 3 -60.75 19.10 -11.34
N ALA A 4 -59.59 18.47 -11.13
CA ALA A 4 -59.02 17.37 -11.95
C ALA A 4 -58.28 17.76 -13.26
N ILE A 5 -57.32 17.04 -13.87
CA ILE A 5 -56.51 15.81 -13.65
C ILE A 5 -55.63 15.64 -14.94
N GLN A 6 -54.44 14.99 -14.84
CA GLN A 6 -53.68 14.26 -15.92
C GLN A 6 -53.08 15.05 -17.11
N ALA A 7 -52.11 14.59 -17.92
CA ALA A 7 -51.32 13.35 -18.11
C ALA A 7 -50.15 13.72 -19.10
N ILE A 8 -48.90 13.29 -18.93
CA ILE A 8 -48.23 12.04 -19.42
C ILE A 8 -48.06 11.91 -20.96
N GLN A 9 -46.77 11.90 -21.37
CA GLN A 9 -46.07 11.19 -22.49
C GLN A 9 -46.11 11.71 -23.94
N SER A 10 -44.91 11.84 -24.55
CA SER A 10 -44.44 10.90 -25.59
C SER A 10 -42.97 11.14 -26.05
N HIS A 11 -42.16 10.06 -25.97
CA HIS A 11 -41.12 9.52 -26.89
C HIS A 11 -39.97 10.42 -27.43
N GLY A 12 -38.68 10.02 -27.57
CA GLY A 12 -37.94 8.76 -27.38
C GLY A 12 -36.56 8.84 -28.09
N ASN A 13 -35.50 8.30 -27.45
CA ASN A 13 -34.20 7.77 -27.93
C ASN A 13 -33.36 8.49 -29.03
N VAL A 14 -32.04 8.67 -28.80
CA VAL A 14 -30.92 7.93 -29.46
C VAL A 14 -29.56 8.26 -28.78
N LEU A 15 -28.74 7.21 -28.69
CA LEU A 15 -27.44 6.99 -28.04
C LEU A 15 -26.22 7.37 -28.93
N ARG A 16 -25.08 7.68 -28.29
CA ARG A 16 -23.66 7.26 -28.57
C ARG A 16 -22.60 8.34 -28.85
N HIS A 17 -21.52 8.27 -28.05
CA HIS A 17 -20.06 8.44 -28.32
C HIS A 17 -19.58 9.76 -28.98
N ALA A 18 -18.36 10.31 -28.80
CA ALA A 18 -17.20 10.20 -27.92
C ALA A 18 -16.17 11.24 -28.48
N VAL A 19 -15.05 11.46 -27.77
CA VAL A 19 -13.75 11.98 -28.30
C VAL A 19 -13.52 13.50 -28.36
N LEU A 20 -12.84 13.97 -27.30
CA LEU A 20 -11.55 14.72 -27.27
C LEU A 20 -11.34 16.06 -28.01
N ARG A 21 -10.74 16.96 -27.22
CA ARG A 21 -9.92 18.16 -27.53
C ARG A 21 -10.72 19.40 -27.94
N HIS A 22 -10.59 20.47 -27.15
CA HIS A 22 -9.84 21.67 -27.57
C HIS A 22 -9.26 22.39 -26.34
N VAL A 23 -7.95 22.61 -26.45
CA VAL A 23 -7.06 23.32 -25.56
C VAL A 23 -7.51 24.78 -25.38
N ARG A 24 -7.50 25.30 -24.15
CA ARG A 24 -7.28 26.73 -23.89
C ARG A 24 -6.10 26.90 -22.95
N VAL A 25 -5.04 27.47 -23.51
CA VAL A 25 -3.83 27.92 -22.83
C VAL A 25 -4.18 29.11 -21.94
N LEU A 26 -3.84 29.01 -20.66
CA LEU A 26 -3.70 30.16 -19.78
C LEU A 26 -2.31 30.07 -19.16
N ASN A 27 -1.40 30.93 -19.64
CA ASN A 27 -0.15 31.22 -18.96
C ASN A 27 -0.45 32.10 -17.74
N PRO A 28 0.13 31.76 -16.58
CA PRO A 28 0.72 32.79 -15.75
C PRO A 28 2.17 32.43 -15.39
N THR A 29 3.08 33.28 -15.87
CA THR A 29 4.30 33.75 -15.19
C THR A 29 4.98 32.80 -14.21
N MET A 30 6.13 32.29 -14.64
CA MET A 30 7.09 31.57 -13.81
C MET A 30 7.52 32.37 -12.57
N ARG A 31 7.38 31.74 -11.40
CA ARG A 31 8.27 31.93 -10.25
C ARG A 31 8.73 30.53 -9.82
N PRO A 32 10.04 30.24 -9.76
CA PRO A 32 10.50 28.98 -9.19
C PRO A 32 10.42 29.12 -7.68
N THR A 33 9.29 28.76 -7.07
CA THR A 33 9.29 28.45 -5.64
C THR A 33 9.87 27.05 -5.49
N ILE A 34 11.16 27.04 -5.14
CA ILE A 34 11.90 25.88 -4.65
C ILE A 34 11.01 25.14 -3.66
N PHE A 35 10.51 23.97 -4.08
CA PHE A 35 9.84 23.04 -3.18
C PHE A 35 10.95 22.48 -2.29
N SER A 36 11.09 23.05 -1.11
CA SER A 36 11.97 22.54 -0.06
C SER A 36 11.46 21.15 0.31
N ARG A 37 12.01 20.13 -0.36
CA ARG A 37 11.95 18.76 0.10
C ARG A 37 12.70 18.77 1.43
N SER A 38 11.97 18.57 2.52
CA SER A 38 12.54 18.36 3.85
C SER A 38 13.39 17.09 3.79
N GLU A 39 14.65 17.24 3.39
CA GLU A 39 15.71 16.26 3.63
C GLU A 39 16.04 16.30 5.12
N SER A 40 15.32 15.48 5.87
CA SER A 40 15.56 15.31 7.30
C SER A 40 15.76 13.83 7.61
N VAL A 41 16.66 13.19 6.87
CA VAL A 41 17.48 12.13 7.45
C VAL A 41 18.89 12.68 7.44
N SER A 42 19.31 13.08 8.63
CA SER A 42 20.69 13.43 8.94
C SER A 42 21.64 12.49 8.19
N SER A 43 22.38 13.07 7.24
CA SER A 43 23.56 12.48 6.61
C SER A 43 24.65 12.35 7.68
N ALA A 44 24.40 11.51 8.67
CA ALA A 44 25.37 11.10 9.66
C ALA A 44 26.18 9.95 9.04
N ARG A 45 27.15 10.32 8.20
CA ARG A 45 28.35 9.56 7.85
C ARG A 45 28.17 8.02 7.82
N LEU A 46 27.47 7.53 6.80
CA LEU A 46 27.87 6.27 6.19
C LEU A 46 29.07 6.58 5.29
N GLU A 47 30.25 6.79 5.86
CA GLU A 47 31.47 6.94 5.08
C GLU A 47 31.95 5.55 4.59
N GLU A 48 32.21 5.49 3.28
CA GLU A 48 32.88 4.48 2.43
C GLU A 48 32.31 3.07 2.25
N HIS A 49 31.41 2.60 3.10
CA HIS A 49 30.80 1.27 2.90
C HIS A 49 29.48 1.40 2.13
N GLY A 50 29.54 1.34 0.79
CA GLY A 50 28.37 1.30 -0.07
C GLY A 50 27.40 0.14 0.28
N PHE A 51 26.24 0.11 -0.38
CA PHE A 51 25.21 -0.93 -0.17
C PHE A 51 25.72 -2.38 -0.31
N GLU A 52 26.88 -2.57 -0.93
CA GLU A 52 27.60 -3.85 -1.07
C GLU A 52 28.13 -4.40 0.26
N SER A 53 28.58 -3.53 1.16
CA SER A 53 29.19 -3.92 2.44
C SER A 53 28.22 -3.92 3.61
N THR A 54 27.16 -3.09 3.59
CA THR A 54 26.16 -2.99 4.65
C THR A 54 25.28 -4.23 4.72
N THR A 55 25.02 -4.74 5.93
CA THR A 55 24.10 -5.87 6.17
C THR A 55 22.72 -5.41 6.63
N ILE A 56 21.71 -6.28 6.53
CA ILE A 56 20.38 -6.03 7.10
C ILE A 56 20.45 -5.80 8.62
N SER A 57 21.33 -6.51 9.33
CA SER A 57 21.56 -6.34 10.77
C SER A 57 21.99 -4.91 11.11
N ASP A 58 22.87 -4.32 10.29
CA ASP A 58 23.32 -2.93 10.48
C ASP A 58 22.15 -1.95 10.32
N ILE A 59 21.29 -2.16 9.32
CA ILE A 59 20.07 -1.36 9.13
C ILE A 59 19.11 -1.52 10.31
N MET A 60 18.91 -2.73 10.83
CA MET A 60 18.02 -2.98 11.97
C MET A 60 18.53 -2.29 13.24
N LYS A 61 19.85 -2.33 13.51
CA LYS A 61 20.46 -1.63 14.64
C LYS A 61 20.25 -0.12 14.55
N LEU A 62 20.36 0.45 13.35
CA LEU A 62 20.12 1.88 13.11
C LEU A 62 18.67 2.29 13.36
N LYS A 63 17.69 1.42 13.05
CA LYS A 63 16.27 1.69 13.32
C LYS A 63 15.91 1.68 14.82
N GLY A 64 16.85 1.32 15.70
CA GLY A 64 16.72 1.44 17.15
C GLY A 64 15.67 0.52 17.78
N LYS A 65 15.24 0.84 19.01
CA LYS A 65 14.27 0.02 19.79
C LYS A 65 12.90 -0.16 19.10
N SER A 66 12.57 0.66 18.10
CA SER A 66 11.37 0.46 17.26
C SER A 66 11.51 -0.69 16.25
N ALA A 67 12.73 -1.17 15.99
CA ALA A 67 12.99 -2.39 15.21
C ALA A 67 13.31 -3.61 16.09
N ASP A 68 13.45 -3.43 17.40
CA ASP A 68 13.67 -4.51 18.37
C ASP A 68 12.32 -5.12 18.75
N GLY A 69 11.80 -5.97 17.87
CA GLY A 69 10.68 -6.87 18.18
C GLY A 69 9.27 -6.30 18.03
N SER A 70 9.07 -4.99 17.85
CA SER A 70 7.74 -4.43 17.55
C SER A 70 7.43 -4.49 16.05
N TRP A 71 7.25 -5.69 15.51
CA TRP A 71 6.67 -5.85 14.17
C TRP A 71 5.14 -5.91 14.29
N LEU A 72 4.46 -5.14 13.46
CA LEU A 72 2.99 -5.15 13.41
C LEU A 72 2.51 -6.34 12.60
N TRP A 73 1.46 -6.97 13.12
CA TRP A 73 0.93 -8.19 12.55
C TRP A 73 -0.59 -8.25 12.61
N CYS A 74 -1.14 -9.16 11.83
CA CYS A 74 -2.54 -9.56 11.85
C CYS A 74 -2.65 -11.07 11.67
N THR A 75 -3.82 -11.64 11.90
CA THR A 75 -4.09 -13.07 11.67
C THR A 75 -4.71 -13.30 10.30
N THR A 76 -4.74 -14.57 9.86
CA THR A 76 -5.49 -14.96 8.66
C THR A 76 -6.99 -14.66 8.77
N GLU A 77 -7.52 -14.63 9.99
CA GLU A 77 -8.95 -14.46 10.29
C GLU A 77 -9.38 -13.00 10.46
N ASP A 78 -8.42 -12.07 10.51
CA ASP A 78 -8.74 -10.65 10.56
C ASP A 78 -9.42 -10.21 9.26
N THR A 79 -10.27 -9.18 9.35
CA THR A 79 -10.82 -8.58 8.14
C THR A 79 -9.74 -7.75 7.44
N VAL A 80 -9.83 -7.66 6.12
CA VAL A 80 -8.92 -6.79 5.37
C VAL A 80 -9.09 -5.32 5.79
N TYR A 81 -10.30 -4.93 6.19
CA TYR A 81 -10.55 -3.60 6.75
C TYR A 81 -9.73 -3.34 8.02
N ASP A 82 -9.71 -4.27 8.97
CA ASP A 82 -8.97 -4.10 10.23
C ASP A 82 -7.46 -4.06 9.99
N ALA A 83 -6.97 -4.90 9.07
CA ALA A 83 -5.57 -4.88 8.65
C ALA A 83 -5.16 -3.52 8.05
N VAL A 84 -5.93 -3.00 7.09
CA VAL A 84 -5.64 -1.69 6.45
C VAL A 84 -5.82 -0.52 7.43
N LYS A 85 -6.78 -0.62 8.35
CA LYS A 85 -6.94 0.34 9.44
C LYS A 85 -5.69 0.38 10.33
N SER A 86 -5.18 -0.79 10.73
CA SER A 86 -3.95 -0.91 11.52
C SER A 86 -2.74 -0.33 10.78
N MET A 87 -2.59 -0.64 9.48
CA MET A 87 -1.58 -0.04 8.59
C MET A 87 -1.63 1.49 8.62
N THR A 88 -2.83 2.06 8.47
CA THR A 88 -3.05 3.53 8.44
C THR A 88 -2.72 4.17 9.79
N GLN A 89 -3.14 3.54 10.89
CA GLN A 89 -2.91 4.07 12.25
C GLN A 89 -1.43 4.12 12.62
N HIS A 90 -0.64 3.18 12.12
CA HIS A 90 0.78 3.08 12.43
C HIS A 90 1.70 3.59 11.31
N ASN A 91 1.12 4.12 10.23
CA ASN A 91 1.84 4.63 9.06
C ASN A 91 2.80 3.58 8.44
N VAL A 92 2.29 2.36 8.24
CA VAL A 92 3.02 1.24 7.61
C VAL A 92 2.25 0.69 6.41
N GLY A 93 2.94 0.26 5.36
CA GLY A 93 2.31 -0.26 4.14
C GLY A 93 2.16 -1.79 4.06
N ALA A 94 2.57 -2.51 5.11
CA ALA A 94 2.52 -3.97 5.16
C ALA A 94 2.42 -4.48 6.60
N LEU A 95 1.81 -5.67 6.76
CA LEU A 95 1.74 -6.42 8.01
C LEU A 95 2.18 -7.85 7.76
N VAL A 96 2.93 -8.42 8.71
CA VAL A 96 3.17 -9.86 8.73
C VAL A 96 1.88 -10.55 9.14
N VAL A 97 1.50 -11.61 8.43
CA VAL A 97 0.34 -12.41 8.77
C VAL A 97 0.81 -13.63 9.56
N VAL A 98 0.19 -13.89 10.71
CA VAL A 98 0.45 -15.07 11.53
C VAL A 98 -0.73 -16.03 11.49
N LYS A 99 -0.45 -17.31 11.74
CA LYS A 99 -1.50 -18.32 11.90
C LYS A 99 -2.24 -18.10 13.24
N PRO A 100 -3.53 -18.47 13.35
CA PRO A 100 -4.34 -18.21 14.56
C PRO A 100 -3.86 -18.93 15.83
N ASP A 101 -3.07 -19.98 15.67
CA ASP A 101 -2.64 -20.96 16.68
C ASP A 101 -1.34 -20.58 17.42
N GLY A 102 -0.75 -19.41 17.15
CA GLY A 102 0.30 -18.85 18.00
C GLY A 102 1.10 -17.71 17.37
N GLU A 103 1.67 -16.86 18.24
CA GLU A 103 2.40 -15.61 17.90
C GLU A 103 3.65 -15.77 16.99
N LYS A 104 4.01 -16.98 16.56
CA LYS A 104 5.31 -17.22 15.89
C LYS A 104 5.27 -18.04 14.61
N SER A 105 4.11 -18.49 14.12
CA SER A 105 4.04 -19.12 12.80
C SER A 105 3.60 -18.10 11.76
N VAL A 106 4.54 -17.70 10.91
CA VAL A 106 4.25 -16.81 9.77
C VAL A 106 3.35 -17.56 8.78
N ALA A 107 2.21 -16.98 8.47
CA ALA A 107 1.28 -17.45 7.44
C ALA A 107 1.53 -16.74 6.10
N GLY A 108 2.08 -15.53 6.14
CA GLY A 108 2.23 -14.70 4.94
C GLY A 108 2.56 -13.24 5.23
N ILE A 109 2.35 -12.41 4.22
CA ILE A 109 2.40 -10.94 4.30
C ILE A 109 1.23 -10.33 3.54
N ILE A 110 0.65 -9.27 4.07
CA ILE A 110 -0.36 -8.45 3.39
C ILE A 110 0.17 -7.03 3.20
N THR A 111 -0.02 -6.48 2.00
CA THR A 111 0.45 -5.14 1.63
C THR A 111 -0.69 -4.25 1.11
N GLU A 112 -0.47 -2.93 1.07
CA GLU A 112 -1.40 -1.99 0.42
C GLU A 112 -1.70 -2.38 -1.04
N ARG A 113 -0.71 -2.93 -1.75
CA ARG A 113 -0.86 -3.36 -3.14
C ARG A 113 -1.83 -4.55 -3.25
N ASP A 114 -1.83 -5.45 -2.28
CA ASP A 114 -2.81 -6.52 -2.21
C ASP A 114 -4.22 -5.95 -2.03
N TYR A 115 -4.40 -4.97 -1.14
CA TYR A 115 -5.68 -4.30 -0.97
C TYR A 115 -6.18 -3.64 -2.27
N LEU A 116 -5.34 -2.85 -2.93
CA LEU A 116 -5.71 -2.17 -4.18
C LEU A 116 -6.10 -3.18 -5.28
N ARG A 117 -5.29 -4.22 -5.48
CA ARG A 117 -5.49 -5.17 -6.59
C ARG A 117 -6.55 -6.22 -6.32
N LYS A 118 -6.65 -6.71 -5.09
CA LYS A 118 -7.51 -7.86 -4.73
C LYS A 118 -8.82 -7.43 -4.10
N ILE A 119 -8.93 -6.22 -3.52
CA ILE A 119 -10.20 -5.70 -3.01
C ILE A 119 -10.82 -4.72 -3.99
N ILE A 120 -10.17 -3.58 -4.22
CA ILE A 120 -10.78 -2.47 -4.98
C ILE A 120 -10.99 -2.85 -6.44
N VAL A 121 -9.94 -3.34 -7.11
CA VAL A 121 -10.02 -3.71 -8.54
C VAL A 121 -10.96 -4.89 -8.78
N GLN A 122 -11.08 -5.83 -7.82
CA GLN A 122 -11.97 -7.00 -7.94
C GLN A 122 -13.39 -6.75 -7.38
N GLY A 123 -13.68 -5.57 -6.84
CA GLY A 123 -14.99 -5.26 -6.28
C GLY A 123 -15.37 -6.06 -5.02
N ARG A 124 -14.40 -6.56 -4.26
CA ARG A 124 -14.67 -7.28 -3.00
C ARG A 124 -14.93 -6.30 -1.86
N SER A 125 -15.68 -6.73 -0.84
CA SER A 125 -15.86 -5.97 0.38
C SER A 125 -14.72 -6.25 1.36
N SER A 126 -13.99 -5.23 1.78
CA SER A 126 -12.91 -5.34 2.78
C SER A 126 -13.39 -5.74 4.17
N LYS A 127 -14.66 -5.43 4.50
CA LYS A 127 -15.27 -5.73 5.80
C LYS A 127 -15.66 -7.20 5.97
N SER A 128 -15.88 -7.92 4.86
CA SER A 128 -16.25 -9.34 4.89
C SER A 128 -15.18 -10.27 4.33
N THR A 129 -14.16 -9.73 3.67
CA THR A 129 -13.02 -10.50 3.15
C THR A 129 -11.98 -10.71 4.25
N LYS A 130 -11.43 -11.91 4.35
CA LYS A 130 -10.37 -12.25 5.31
C LYS A 130 -9.00 -11.94 4.74
N VAL A 131 -8.06 -11.63 5.62
CA VAL A 131 -6.64 -11.41 5.24
C VAL A 131 -6.09 -12.66 4.55
N GLY A 132 -6.40 -13.85 5.06
CA GLY A 132 -5.96 -15.12 4.48
C GLY A 132 -6.36 -15.30 3.00
N ASP A 133 -7.46 -14.70 2.57
CA ASP A 133 -7.94 -14.80 1.19
C ASP A 133 -7.14 -13.95 0.18
N ILE A 134 -6.36 -12.98 0.66
CA ILE A 134 -5.67 -12.02 -0.21
C ILE A 134 -4.18 -11.84 0.09
N MET A 135 -3.67 -12.37 1.21
CA MET A 135 -2.25 -12.27 1.54
C MET A 135 -1.37 -12.98 0.50
N THR A 136 -0.08 -12.67 0.53
CA THR A 136 0.94 -13.54 -0.06
C THR A 136 1.27 -14.64 0.94
N GLU A 137 1.01 -15.89 0.58
CA GLU A 137 1.18 -17.07 1.44
C GLU A 137 2.65 -17.36 1.77
N GLU A 138 2.88 -18.08 2.87
CA GLU A 138 4.19 -18.52 3.40
C GLU A 138 5.11 -19.11 2.32
N ASN A 139 4.59 -19.97 1.44
CA ASN A 139 5.35 -20.63 0.38
C ASN A 139 5.81 -19.71 -0.76
N LYS A 140 5.31 -18.47 -0.82
CA LYS A 140 5.67 -17.45 -1.80
C LYS A 140 6.49 -16.32 -1.20
N LEU A 141 6.79 -16.38 0.10
CA LEU A 141 7.59 -15.37 0.76
C LEU A 141 9.04 -15.45 0.33
N ILE A 142 9.61 -14.29 0.02
CA ILE A 142 11.06 -14.10 -0.09
C ILE A 142 11.51 -13.51 1.23
N THR A 143 12.43 -14.19 1.92
CA THR A 143 13.00 -13.76 3.19
C THR A 143 14.51 -13.65 3.08
N VAL A 144 15.10 -12.80 3.94
CA VAL A 144 16.54 -12.61 4.03
C VAL A 144 16.98 -12.72 5.49
N THR A 145 18.22 -13.07 5.69
CA THR A 145 18.83 -13.19 7.02
C THR A 145 19.50 -11.87 7.44
N PRO A 146 19.75 -11.64 8.73
CA PRO A 146 20.43 -10.41 9.19
C PRO A 146 21.81 -10.17 8.56
N ASP A 147 22.53 -11.21 8.16
CA ASP A 147 23.83 -11.14 7.48
C ASP A 147 23.73 -10.83 5.98
N THR A 148 22.53 -10.88 5.40
CA THR A 148 22.30 -10.55 3.98
C THR A 148 22.74 -9.11 3.70
N LYS A 149 23.45 -8.90 2.59
CA LYS A 149 23.85 -7.56 2.14
C LYS A 149 22.67 -6.76 1.63
N VAL A 150 22.65 -5.46 1.89
CA VAL A 150 21.57 -4.56 1.45
C VAL A 150 21.41 -4.60 -0.07
N LEU A 151 22.52 -4.59 -0.83
CA LEU A 151 22.46 -4.72 -2.30
C LEU A 151 21.71 -5.99 -2.73
N ARG A 152 21.95 -7.13 -2.08
CA ARG A 152 21.26 -8.39 -2.41
C ARG A 152 19.77 -8.30 -2.12
N ALA A 153 19.40 -7.71 -0.98
CA ALA A 153 17.99 -7.50 -0.65
C ALA A 153 17.28 -6.56 -1.65
N MET A 154 17.96 -5.52 -2.14
CA MET A 154 17.42 -4.63 -3.17
C MET A 154 17.20 -5.33 -4.51
N GLN A 155 18.12 -6.21 -4.92
CA GLN A 155 17.95 -7.01 -6.14
C GLN A 155 16.70 -7.89 -6.08
N LEU A 156 16.47 -8.55 -4.94
CA LEU A 156 15.28 -9.39 -4.71
C LEU A 156 13.95 -8.61 -4.78
N MET A 157 13.96 -7.27 -4.67
CA MET A 157 12.76 -6.45 -4.77
C MET A 157 12.42 -6.05 -6.21
N ILE A 158 13.33 -6.27 -7.16
CA ILE A 158 13.18 -5.92 -8.58
C ILE A 158 12.81 -7.16 -9.40
N ASP A 159 13.35 -8.32 -9.00
CA ASP A 159 13.09 -9.63 -9.61
C ASP A 159 11.62 -10.06 -9.48
#